data_AF-A0A7C9KUZ7-F1
#
_entry.id   AF-A0A7C9KUZ7-F1
#
_cell.length_a   1.000
_cell.length_b   1.000
_cell.length_c   1.000
_cell.angle_alpha   90.00
_cell.angle_beta   90.00
_cell.angle_gamma   90.00
#
_symmetry.space_group_name_H-M   'P 1'
#
loop_
_entity.id
_entity.type
_entity.pdbx_description
1 polymer ?
#
loop_
_entity_poly.entity_id
_entity_poly.type
_entity_poly.pdbx_seq_one_letter_code
_entity_poly.pdbx_strand_id
1 'polypeptide(L)'
;MRLKLLLLLSGVIFMLSVQANEPRLYIRSLFDIQYAFCDIKTNGITGFSNRNSAREGRGLGTASTASMLFLVNGENEISLEFGALGWFSKDEMSDKARNHFNPEAKCTLELTAMRGKESQVLTAIEVEIDKNGQPVATTLANEAKYAAISTPVVRHVIQADNVEAGHKDKDYFNIRKFPPDMTLYQFSRNVRISGLPEWEWVKATPYMDTPEQRQQLQQIYMAVWQAYNVKDVNALREQQKVALKAWAWATGESEESIFIEQSISEINAKNFKMIPINWNDYTVKIMNRGRMVRLVNKSDLRNSPISYYVDDEDGDKDLATIAPIFSLINGRFVQVI
;
A
#
# COMPACT_ATOMS: atom_id res chain seq x y z
N MET A 1 82.28 15.13 -26.02
CA MET A 1 81.23 15.13 -27.06
C MET A 1 80.06 14.30 -26.57
N ARG A 2 78.97 14.95 -26.12
CA ARG A 2 77.74 14.29 -25.67
C ARG A 2 76.70 14.34 -26.79
N LEU A 3 76.14 13.17 -27.07
CA LEU A 3 75.11 12.92 -28.07
C LEU A 3 73.74 13.36 -27.54
N LYS A 4 72.96 14.05 -28.39
CA LYS A 4 71.56 14.43 -28.14
C LYS A 4 70.66 13.20 -28.13
N LEU A 5 69.68 13.15 -27.22
CA LEU A 5 68.46 12.38 -27.42
C LEU A 5 67.26 13.19 -26.93
N LEU A 6 66.34 13.46 -27.85
CA LEU A 6 65.03 14.07 -27.63
C LEU A 6 64.17 13.13 -26.75
N LEU A 7 63.44 13.69 -25.79
CA LEU A 7 62.28 13.05 -25.18
C LEU A 7 61.05 13.94 -25.39
N LEU A 8 60.11 13.43 -26.20
CA LEU A 8 58.76 13.96 -26.33
C LEU A 8 57.99 13.73 -25.01
N LEU A 9 57.46 14.79 -24.41
CA LEU A 9 56.39 14.69 -23.42
C LEU A 9 55.04 14.63 -24.16
N SER A 10 54.50 13.42 -24.34
CA SER A 10 53.10 13.22 -24.68
C SER A 10 52.28 13.09 -23.39
N GLY A 11 51.42 14.07 -23.14
CA GLY A 11 50.46 14.05 -22.03
C GLY A 11 49.42 12.94 -22.20
N VAL A 12 49.07 12.31 -21.08
CA VAL A 12 47.86 11.49 -20.97
C VAL A 12 47.03 12.09 -19.84
N ILE A 13 46.05 12.92 -20.22
CA ILE A 13 44.99 13.34 -19.33
C ILE A 13 44.02 12.16 -19.26
N PHE A 14 44.06 11.39 -18.17
CA PHE A 14 43.01 10.44 -17.86
C PHE A 14 41.75 11.22 -17.48
N MET A 15 40.87 11.46 -18.44
CA MET A 15 39.48 11.84 -18.17
C MET A 15 38.78 10.59 -17.62
N LEU A 16 38.69 10.49 -16.30
CA LEU A 16 37.71 9.62 -15.65
C LEU A 16 36.33 10.17 -15.98
N SER A 17 35.67 9.60 -16.99
CA SER A 17 34.25 9.82 -17.20
C SER A 17 33.51 9.22 -16.02
N VAL A 18 33.18 10.05 -15.03
CA VAL A 18 32.15 9.74 -14.04
C VAL A 18 30.85 9.67 -14.83
N GLN A 19 30.43 8.46 -15.23
CA GLN A 19 29.05 8.25 -15.64
C GLN A 19 28.20 8.53 -14.41
N ALA A 20 27.63 9.73 -14.34
CA ALA A 20 26.59 10.04 -13.39
C ALA A 20 25.47 9.02 -13.63
N ASN A 21 25.28 8.10 -12.70
CA ASN A 21 24.15 7.17 -12.76
C ASN A 21 22.89 8.04 -12.81
N GLU A 22 22.08 7.88 -13.85
CA GLU A 22 20.82 8.64 -13.95
C GLU A 22 19.99 8.38 -12.68
N PRO A 23 19.42 9.43 -12.08
CA PRO A 23 18.64 9.26 -10.87
C PRO A 23 17.46 8.34 -11.13
N ARG A 24 17.30 7.33 -10.27
CA ARG A 24 16.22 6.34 -10.34
C ARG A 24 14.85 7.02 -10.31
N LEU A 25 13.92 6.49 -11.10
CA LEU A 25 12.51 6.88 -11.08
C LEU A 25 11.83 6.30 -9.83
N TYR A 26 11.13 7.16 -9.10
CA TYR A 26 10.17 6.79 -8.07
C TYR A 26 8.80 7.33 -8.45
N ILE A 27 7.74 6.59 -8.15
CA ILE A 27 6.37 7.10 -8.27
C ILE A 27 5.69 6.93 -6.91
N ARG A 28 5.16 8.04 -6.40
CA ARG A 28 4.47 8.08 -5.11
C ARG A 28 3.09 8.68 -5.26
N SER A 29 2.17 8.24 -4.42
CA SER A 29 0.89 8.92 -4.24
C SER A 29 1.02 9.87 -3.07
N LEU A 30 0.98 11.17 -3.31
CA LEU A 30 0.98 12.21 -2.29
C LEU A 30 -0.46 12.62 -2.02
N PHE A 31 -0.83 12.81 -0.77
CA PHE A 31 -2.21 13.11 -0.41
C PHE A 31 -2.29 14.02 0.81
N ASP A 32 -3.36 14.80 0.86
CA ASP A 32 -3.78 15.60 2.00
C ASP A 32 -5.26 15.37 2.29
N ILE A 33 -5.61 15.15 3.55
CA ILE A 33 -6.95 14.77 3.98
C ILE A 33 -7.40 15.71 5.09
N GLN A 34 -8.59 16.28 4.92
CA GLN A 34 -9.19 17.23 5.86
C GLN A 34 -10.64 16.83 6.14
N TYR A 35 -10.99 16.73 7.42
CA TYR A 35 -12.34 16.47 7.94
C TYR A 35 -13.12 15.32 7.26
N ALA A 36 -12.41 14.29 6.80
CA ALA A 36 -12.99 13.18 6.06
C ALA A 36 -12.31 11.85 6.36
N PHE A 37 -12.99 10.75 6.03
CA PHE A 37 -12.34 9.48 5.81
C PHE A 37 -11.82 9.41 4.36
N CYS A 38 -10.55 9.04 4.19
CA CYS A 38 -9.97 8.68 2.90
C CYS A 38 -9.23 7.33 2.94
N ASP A 39 -9.41 6.53 1.90
CA ASP A 39 -8.59 5.36 1.56
C ASP A 39 -7.98 5.56 0.17
N ILE A 40 -6.65 5.69 0.12
CA ILE A 40 -5.87 6.00 -1.07
C ILE A 40 -5.42 4.68 -1.71
N LYS A 41 -5.78 4.48 -2.98
CA LYS A 41 -5.59 3.21 -3.68
C LYS A 41 -4.81 3.34 -4.98
N THR A 42 -4.07 2.28 -5.29
CA THR A 42 -3.39 2.08 -6.58
C THR A 42 -3.73 0.69 -7.07
N ASN A 43 -4.38 0.59 -8.23
CA ASN A 43 -4.89 -0.67 -8.79
C ASN A 43 -5.73 -1.49 -7.79
N GLY A 44 -6.61 -0.79 -7.04
CA GLY A 44 -7.48 -1.37 -6.01
C GLY A 44 -6.79 -1.74 -4.69
N ILE A 45 -5.48 -1.49 -4.55
CA ILE A 45 -4.71 -1.78 -3.34
C ILE A 45 -4.62 -0.53 -2.47
N THR A 46 -5.08 -0.62 -1.23
CA THR A 46 -4.91 0.43 -0.21
C THR A 46 -3.43 0.65 0.07
N GLY A 47 -2.93 1.83 -0.31
CA GLY A 47 -1.61 2.31 0.09
C GLY A 47 -1.65 3.05 1.42
N PHE A 48 -2.76 3.74 1.72
CA PHE A 48 -2.96 4.43 3.00
C PHE A 48 -4.45 4.59 3.30
N SER A 49 -4.82 4.51 4.57
CA SER A 49 -6.17 4.87 5.01
C SER A 49 -6.11 5.58 6.36
N ASN A 50 -6.79 6.73 6.47
CA ASN A 50 -6.87 7.46 7.72
C ASN A 50 -7.97 6.93 8.66
N ARG A 51 -8.46 5.70 8.47
CA ARG A 51 -9.56 5.08 9.23
C ARG A 51 -9.46 5.25 10.74
N ASN A 52 -8.26 5.14 11.31
CA ASN A 52 -8.05 5.35 12.75
C ASN A 52 -8.26 6.83 13.16
N SER A 53 -7.76 7.77 12.36
CA SER A 53 -7.97 9.22 12.52
C SER A 53 -9.46 9.60 12.37
N ALA A 54 -10.14 9.01 11.39
CA ALA A 54 -11.57 9.20 11.17
C ALA A 54 -12.41 8.68 12.35
N ARG A 55 -12.05 7.51 12.90
CA ARG A 55 -12.69 6.92 14.09
C ARG A 55 -12.59 7.78 15.34
N GLU A 56 -11.57 8.61 15.42
CA GLU A 56 -11.35 9.57 16.52
C GLU A 56 -11.99 10.93 16.23
N GLY A 57 -12.76 11.06 15.14
CA GLY A 57 -13.49 12.27 14.79
C GLY A 57 -12.63 13.39 14.18
N ARG A 58 -11.35 13.12 13.90
CA ARG A 58 -10.44 14.11 13.30
C ARG A 58 -10.53 14.11 11.78
N GLY A 59 -10.35 12.94 11.17
CA GLY A 59 -10.37 12.82 9.70
C GLY A 59 -9.25 13.58 8.99
N LEU A 60 -8.07 13.64 9.61
CA LEU A 60 -6.89 14.36 9.10
C LEU A 60 -5.80 13.39 8.65
N GLY A 61 -4.96 13.81 7.70
CA GLY A 61 -3.70 13.15 7.38
C GLY A 61 -3.04 13.67 6.10
N THR A 62 -1.74 13.96 6.17
CA THR A 62 -0.91 14.36 5.02
C THR A 62 0.29 13.43 4.97
N ALA A 63 0.48 12.72 3.85
CA ALA A 63 1.59 11.77 3.70
C ALA A 63 1.79 11.37 2.24
N SER A 64 2.59 10.32 2.01
CA SER A 64 2.73 9.70 0.71
C SER A 64 2.84 8.18 0.81
N THR A 65 2.45 7.47 -0.25
CA THR A 65 2.61 6.01 -0.37
C THR A 65 3.60 5.63 -1.46
N ALA A 66 4.23 4.45 -1.33
CA ALA A 66 5.07 3.85 -2.36
C ALA A 66 4.23 3.21 -3.48
N SER A 67 3.38 4.01 -4.15
CA SER A 67 2.42 3.50 -5.15
C SER A 67 3.08 2.75 -6.31
N MET A 68 4.34 3.05 -6.64
CA MET A 68 5.13 2.34 -7.64
C MET A 68 5.12 0.81 -7.51
N LEU A 69 5.06 0.30 -6.26
CA LEU A 69 5.02 -1.13 -5.95
C LEU A 69 3.82 -1.86 -6.58
N PHE A 70 2.76 -1.11 -6.85
CA PHE A 70 1.49 -1.63 -7.35
C PHE A 70 1.22 -1.25 -8.81
N LEU A 71 2.07 -0.40 -9.40
CA LEU A 71 1.93 0.05 -10.78
C LEU A 71 2.58 -0.94 -11.78
N VAL A 72 2.04 -0.97 -13.00
CA VAL A 72 2.60 -1.67 -14.16
C VAL A 72 2.91 -0.71 -15.30
N ASN A 73 3.86 -1.07 -16.16
CA ASN A 73 4.01 -0.38 -17.43
C ASN A 73 2.71 -0.56 -18.24
N GLY A 74 2.11 0.54 -18.69
CA GLY A 74 0.78 0.56 -19.31
C GLY A 74 -0.27 1.23 -18.42
N GLU A 75 -1.50 0.75 -18.50
CA GLU A 75 -2.66 1.37 -17.86
C GLU A 75 -2.85 0.93 -16.41
N ASN A 76 -3.00 1.90 -15.51
CA ASN A 76 -3.21 1.73 -14.07
C ASN A 76 -4.40 2.57 -13.61
N GLU A 77 -5.11 2.12 -12.59
CA GLU A 77 -6.13 2.90 -11.91
C GLU A 77 -5.53 3.56 -10.66
N ILE A 78 -5.77 4.85 -10.50
CA ILE A 78 -5.55 5.57 -9.24
C ILE A 78 -6.90 5.99 -8.71
N SER A 79 -7.14 5.74 -7.42
CA SER A 79 -8.42 6.04 -6.80
C SER A 79 -8.28 6.46 -5.35
N LEU A 80 -9.27 7.21 -4.88
CA LEU A 80 -9.50 7.44 -3.46
C LEU A 80 -10.97 7.17 -3.12
N GLU A 81 -11.21 6.60 -1.95
CA GLU A 81 -12.55 6.43 -1.39
C GLU A 81 -12.77 7.45 -0.29
N PHE A 82 -13.85 8.21 -0.39
CA PHE A 82 -14.16 9.36 0.45
C PHE A 82 -15.42 9.10 1.26
N GLY A 83 -15.37 9.33 2.57
CA GLY A 83 -16.48 9.04 3.48
C GLY A 83 -16.65 10.09 4.58
N ALA A 84 -17.89 10.29 5.01
CA ALA A 84 -18.21 11.21 6.09
C ALA A 84 -17.74 10.67 7.45
N LEU A 85 -17.30 11.55 8.34
CA LEU A 85 -16.85 11.17 9.68
C LEU A 85 -17.99 10.67 10.58
N GLY A 86 -19.24 11.07 10.29
CA GLY A 86 -20.43 10.62 11.03
C GLY A 86 -20.60 9.10 11.05
N TRP A 87 -20.10 8.40 10.02
CA TRP A 87 -20.07 6.93 9.99
C TRP A 87 -19.30 6.31 11.16
N PHE A 88 -18.28 7.00 11.68
CA PHE A 88 -17.47 6.49 12.77
C PHE A 88 -17.90 6.98 14.16
N SER A 89 -18.92 7.86 14.21
CA SER A 89 -19.42 8.44 15.46
C SER A 89 -19.89 7.37 16.45
N LYS A 90 -19.68 7.62 17.74
CA LYS A 90 -20.24 6.83 18.83
C LYS A 90 -21.74 7.05 18.99
N ASP A 91 -22.24 8.18 18.51
CA ASP A 91 -23.62 8.59 18.72
C ASP A 91 -24.57 7.75 17.88
N GLU A 92 -25.76 7.51 18.42
CA GLU A 92 -26.85 6.88 17.68
C GLU A 92 -27.40 7.87 16.65
N MET A 93 -27.29 7.51 15.37
CA MET A 93 -27.61 8.35 14.24
C MET A 93 -28.18 7.48 13.13
N SER A 94 -29.11 8.02 12.35
CA SER A 94 -29.55 7.39 11.10
C SER A 94 -28.43 7.44 10.06
N ASP A 95 -28.43 6.51 9.11
CA ASP A 95 -27.43 6.47 8.03
C ASP A 95 -27.38 7.77 7.23
N LYS A 96 -28.55 8.41 7.04
CA LYS A 96 -28.63 9.73 6.40
C LYS A 96 -27.85 10.80 7.17
N ALA A 97 -27.93 10.77 8.50
CA ALA A 97 -27.18 11.71 9.35
C ALA A 97 -25.68 11.35 9.40
N ARG A 98 -25.34 10.05 9.40
CA ARG A 98 -23.95 9.57 9.34
C ARG A 98 -23.24 9.97 8.05
N ASN A 99 -23.99 10.01 6.95
CA ASN A 99 -23.48 10.35 5.62
C ASN A 99 -23.43 11.87 5.35
N HIS A 100 -23.60 12.71 6.37
CA HIS A 100 -23.46 14.16 6.24
C HIS A 100 -21.99 14.57 6.33
N PHE A 101 -21.50 15.29 5.32
CA PHE A 101 -20.12 15.77 5.27
C PHE A 101 -19.96 17.13 5.95
N ASN A 102 -18.81 17.34 6.59
CA ASN A 102 -18.36 18.69 6.93
C ASN A 102 -18.19 19.48 5.61
N PRO A 103 -18.74 20.70 5.47
CA PRO A 103 -18.54 21.53 4.26
C PRO A 103 -17.08 21.78 3.87
N GLU A 104 -16.15 21.72 4.84
CA GLU A 104 -14.70 21.88 4.62
C GLU A 104 -13.98 20.53 4.37
N ALA A 105 -14.72 19.43 4.25
CA ALA A 105 -14.13 18.12 4.01
C ALA A 105 -13.46 18.06 2.64
N LYS A 106 -12.19 17.64 2.63
CA LYS A 106 -11.34 17.62 1.44
C LYS A 106 -10.42 16.41 1.41
N CYS A 107 -10.13 15.92 0.21
CA CYS A 107 -9.11 14.91 -0.01
C CYS A 107 -8.41 15.16 -1.34
N THR A 108 -7.10 15.35 -1.30
CA THR A 108 -6.24 15.47 -2.48
C THR A 108 -5.44 14.20 -2.68
N LEU A 109 -5.18 13.86 -3.93
CA LEU A 109 -4.36 12.73 -4.33
C LEU A 109 -3.61 13.10 -5.60
N GLU A 110 -2.29 13.16 -5.52
CA GLU A 110 -1.39 13.36 -6.66
C GLU A 110 -0.54 12.12 -6.87
N LEU A 111 -0.52 11.61 -8.10
CA LEU A 111 0.47 10.62 -8.51
C LEU A 111 1.68 11.37 -9.07
N THR A 112 2.81 11.31 -8.37
CA THR A 112 3.99 12.11 -8.68
C THR A 112 5.17 11.21 -9.03
N ALA A 113 5.74 11.43 -10.21
CA ALA A 113 7.03 10.88 -10.61
C ALA A 113 8.16 11.75 -10.07
N MET A 114 9.21 11.11 -9.57
CA MET A 114 10.39 11.77 -9.02
C MET A 114 11.65 11.14 -9.61
N ARG A 115 12.58 11.97 -10.09
CA ARG A 115 13.92 11.59 -10.57
C ARG A 115 14.94 12.56 -10.00
N GLY A 116 15.59 12.15 -8.91
CA GLY A 116 16.56 13.01 -8.22
C GLY A 116 15.85 14.22 -7.63
N LYS A 117 16.21 15.43 -8.09
CA LYS A 117 15.55 16.68 -7.65
C LYS A 117 14.34 17.06 -8.50
N GLU A 118 14.13 16.39 -9.63
CA GLU A 118 13.01 16.67 -10.52
C GLU A 118 11.77 15.91 -10.05
N SER A 119 10.64 16.61 -9.99
CA SER A 119 9.33 16.01 -9.71
C SER A 119 8.31 16.46 -10.75
N GLN A 120 7.43 15.55 -11.11
CA GLN A 120 6.35 15.80 -12.06
C GLN A 120 5.07 15.13 -11.57
N VAL A 121 4.02 15.92 -11.40
CA VAL A 121 2.66 15.39 -11.17
C VAL A 121 2.17 14.78 -12.48
N LEU A 122 1.94 13.47 -12.47
CA LEU A 122 1.45 12.72 -13.62
C LEU A 122 -0.06 12.86 -13.74
N THR A 123 -0.76 12.83 -12.62
CA THR A 123 -2.21 13.00 -12.54
C THR A 123 -2.61 13.36 -11.13
N ALA A 124 -3.79 13.96 -10.98
CA ALA A 124 -4.34 14.27 -9.67
C ALA A 124 -5.86 14.04 -9.60
N ILE A 125 -6.35 13.87 -8.37
CA ILE A 125 -7.76 13.83 -7.98
C ILE A 125 -7.90 14.74 -6.76
N GLU A 126 -8.83 15.67 -6.80
CA GLU A 126 -9.17 16.53 -5.66
C GLU A 126 -10.67 16.48 -5.44
N VAL A 127 -11.07 16.19 -4.20
CA VAL A 127 -12.47 16.04 -3.80
C VAL A 127 -12.79 17.07 -2.74
N GLU A 128 -13.91 17.78 -2.94
CA GLU A 128 -14.46 18.78 -2.02
C GLU A 128 -15.98 18.60 -1.92
N ILE A 129 -16.60 19.29 -0.96
CA ILE A 129 -18.04 19.28 -0.78
C ILE A 129 -18.70 20.40 -1.58
N ASP A 130 -19.68 20.05 -2.41
CA ASP A 130 -20.47 21.02 -3.17
C ASP A 130 -21.49 21.76 -2.28
N LYS A 131 -22.14 22.76 -2.88
CA LYS A 131 -23.21 23.54 -2.22
C LYS A 131 -24.41 22.70 -1.74
N ASN A 132 -24.58 21.47 -2.24
CA ASN A 132 -25.64 20.55 -1.84
C ASN A 132 -25.17 19.58 -0.73
N GLY A 133 -23.95 19.74 -0.22
CA GLY A 133 -23.37 18.85 0.78
C GLY A 133 -22.90 17.52 0.22
N GLN A 134 -22.64 17.42 -1.08
CA GLN A 134 -22.21 16.19 -1.75
C GLN A 134 -20.73 16.26 -2.14
N PRO A 135 -19.96 15.17 -1.99
CA PRO A 135 -18.59 15.13 -2.45
C PRO A 135 -18.55 15.08 -3.98
N VAL A 136 -17.73 15.97 -4.56
CA VAL A 136 -17.51 16.10 -6.00
C VAL A 136 -16.02 16.23 -6.30
N ALA A 137 -15.60 15.78 -7.48
CA ALA A 137 -14.25 16.03 -7.95
C ALA A 137 -14.16 17.47 -8.48
N THR A 138 -13.15 18.23 -8.06
CA THR A 138 -12.91 19.57 -8.58
C THR A 138 -12.15 19.51 -9.91
N THR A 139 -12.47 20.44 -10.82
CA THR A 139 -11.69 20.56 -12.06
C THR A 139 -10.43 21.35 -11.77
N LEU A 140 -9.29 20.66 -11.79
CA LEU A 140 -7.99 21.26 -11.52
C LEU A 140 -7.55 22.17 -12.67
N ALA A 141 -6.85 23.27 -12.36
CA ALA A 141 -6.28 24.16 -13.38
C ALA A 141 -5.32 23.44 -14.36
N ASN A 142 -4.68 22.37 -13.89
CA ASN A 142 -3.77 21.55 -14.68
C ASN A 142 -4.45 20.35 -15.37
N GLU A 143 -5.78 20.20 -15.32
CA GLU A 143 -6.49 19.03 -15.86
C GLU A 143 -6.18 18.78 -17.35
N ALA A 144 -6.05 19.85 -18.14
CA ALA A 144 -5.68 19.76 -19.55
C ALA A 144 -4.28 19.13 -19.77
N LYS A 145 -3.36 19.24 -18.81
CA LYS A 145 -2.02 18.63 -18.87
C LYS A 145 -2.07 17.12 -18.64
N TYR A 146 -3.03 16.65 -17.84
CA TYR A 146 -3.19 15.23 -17.53
C TYR A 146 -3.86 14.47 -18.68
N ALA A 147 -4.66 15.15 -19.51
CA ALA A 147 -5.45 14.54 -20.58
C ALA A 147 -4.65 13.70 -21.60
N ALA A 148 -3.35 13.95 -21.72
CA ALA A 148 -2.47 13.17 -22.61
C ALA A 148 -2.19 11.75 -22.12
N ILE A 149 -2.25 11.51 -20.80
CA ILE A 149 -1.89 10.22 -20.18
C ILE A 149 -2.96 9.69 -19.23
N SER A 150 -3.99 10.47 -18.90
CA SER A 150 -5.03 10.11 -17.94
C SER A 150 -6.44 10.31 -18.49
N THR A 151 -7.36 9.44 -18.10
CA THR A 151 -8.81 9.61 -18.34
C THR A 151 -9.40 10.65 -17.38
N PRO A 152 -10.56 11.25 -17.64
CA PRO A 152 -11.28 12.06 -16.65
C PRO A 152 -11.55 11.30 -15.34
N VAL A 153 -11.73 12.04 -14.24
CA VAL A 153 -12.15 11.47 -12.95
C VAL A 153 -13.59 10.99 -13.05
N VAL A 154 -13.82 9.75 -12.62
CA VAL A 154 -15.14 9.14 -12.51
C VAL A 154 -15.50 9.01 -11.04
N ARG A 155 -16.76 9.29 -10.72
CA ARG A 155 -17.33 9.15 -9.37
C ARG A 155 -18.27 7.96 -9.32
N HIS A 156 -18.06 7.07 -8.36
CA HIS A 156 -18.95 5.96 -8.04
C HIS A 156 -19.39 6.03 -6.57
N VAL A 157 -20.65 5.73 -6.31
CA VAL A 157 -21.13 5.47 -4.94
C VAL A 157 -20.97 3.99 -4.69
N ILE A 158 -20.27 3.63 -3.62
CA ILE A 158 -19.99 2.24 -3.25
C ILE A 158 -20.37 2.00 -1.80
N GLN A 159 -20.56 0.73 -1.45
CA GLN A 159 -20.64 0.29 -0.06
C GLN A 159 -19.23 -0.04 0.42
N ALA A 160 -18.89 0.34 1.64
CA ALA A 160 -17.64 -0.04 2.27
C ALA A 160 -17.59 -1.57 2.49
N ASP A 161 -16.37 -2.09 2.62
CA ASP A 161 -16.19 -3.49 2.99
C ASP A 161 -16.83 -3.76 4.38
N ASN A 162 -17.66 -4.79 4.44
CA ASN A 162 -18.29 -5.25 5.68
C ASN A 162 -17.35 -6.17 6.49
N VAL A 163 -17.57 -6.20 7.80
CA VAL A 163 -16.88 -7.09 8.73
C VAL A 163 -17.86 -7.92 9.55
N GLU A 164 -17.39 -9.07 10.00
CA GLU A 164 -18.13 -10.00 10.85
C GLU A 164 -17.50 -10.02 12.25
N ALA A 165 -18.29 -9.98 13.32
CA ALA A 165 -17.78 -10.11 14.68
C ALA A 165 -17.35 -11.57 14.97
N GLY A 166 -16.48 -11.76 15.98
CA GLY A 166 -16.11 -13.09 16.48
C GLY A 166 -14.97 -13.80 15.75
N HIS A 167 -14.36 -13.17 14.75
CA HIS A 167 -13.18 -13.69 14.04
C HIS A 167 -11.85 -13.11 14.53
N LYS A 168 -11.88 -12.37 15.64
CA LYS A 168 -10.69 -11.89 16.37
C LYS A 168 -11.01 -11.75 17.85
N ASP A 169 -9.97 -11.64 18.67
CA ASP A 169 -10.11 -11.35 20.09
C ASP A 169 -10.94 -10.06 20.29
N LYS A 170 -11.94 -10.18 21.17
CA LYS A 170 -12.96 -9.16 21.46
C LYS A 170 -12.34 -7.82 21.87
N ASP A 171 -11.20 -7.86 22.57
CA ASP A 171 -10.54 -6.66 23.09
C ASP A 171 -9.97 -5.81 21.94
N TYR A 172 -9.74 -6.43 20.78
CA TYR A 172 -9.25 -5.76 19.57
C TYR A 172 -10.36 -5.54 18.53
N PHE A 173 -11.59 -6.02 18.75
CA PHE A 173 -12.71 -5.81 17.82
C PHE A 173 -13.41 -4.47 18.08
N ASN A 174 -13.67 -3.73 17.01
CA ASN A 174 -14.41 -2.48 17.10
C ASN A 174 -15.25 -2.28 15.84
N ILE A 175 -16.57 -2.50 15.94
CA ILE A 175 -17.49 -2.36 14.80
C ILE A 175 -17.48 -0.95 14.20
N ARG A 176 -17.22 0.10 14.98
CA ARG A 176 -17.14 1.48 14.45
C ARG A 176 -15.92 1.70 13.56
N LYS A 177 -14.95 0.79 13.58
CA LYS A 177 -13.82 0.84 12.66
C LYS A 177 -14.24 0.48 11.24
N PHE A 178 -15.22 -0.39 11.08
CA PHE A 178 -15.85 -0.76 9.81
C PHE A 178 -17.37 -0.69 9.99
N PRO A 179 -17.93 0.54 10.04
CA PRO A 179 -19.35 0.73 10.30
C PRO A 179 -20.19 -0.03 9.26
N PRO A 180 -21.26 -0.72 9.68
CA PRO A 180 -22.16 -1.38 8.74
C PRO A 180 -22.81 -0.35 7.82
N ASP A 181 -23.10 -0.78 6.58
CA ASP A 181 -23.81 0.01 5.57
C ASP A 181 -23.14 1.36 5.21
N MET A 182 -21.86 1.50 5.56
CA MET A 182 -21.09 2.71 5.31
C MET A 182 -21.02 2.99 3.82
N THR A 183 -21.67 4.08 3.41
CA THR A 183 -21.60 4.58 2.05
C THR A 183 -20.30 5.36 1.83
N LEU A 184 -19.58 5.03 0.77
CA LEU A 184 -18.38 5.72 0.32
C LEU A 184 -18.56 6.26 -1.10
N TYR A 185 -17.80 7.30 -1.41
CA TYR A 185 -17.72 7.88 -2.74
C TYR A 185 -16.33 7.63 -3.27
N GLN A 186 -16.22 6.73 -4.25
CA GLN A 186 -14.95 6.45 -4.92
C GLN A 186 -14.77 7.43 -6.08
N PHE A 187 -13.59 8.03 -6.13
CA PHE A 187 -13.14 8.86 -7.24
C PHE A 187 -11.94 8.18 -7.87
N SER A 188 -12.02 7.86 -9.14
CA SER A 188 -10.99 7.09 -9.84
C SER A 188 -10.70 7.66 -11.22
N ARG A 189 -9.49 7.41 -11.72
CA ARG A 189 -9.13 7.61 -13.12
C ARG A 189 -8.03 6.65 -13.53
N ASN A 190 -7.99 6.33 -14.82
CA ASN A 190 -6.90 5.55 -15.38
C ASN A 190 -5.77 6.47 -15.83
N VAL A 191 -4.53 6.03 -15.63
CA VAL A 191 -3.31 6.72 -16.04
C VAL A 191 -2.33 5.73 -16.68
N ARG A 192 -1.72 6.15 -17.79
CA ARG A 192 -0.72 5.36 -18.50
C ARG A 192 0.68 5.70 -17.99
N ILE A 193 1.39 4.70 -17.49
CA ILE A 193 2.72 4.81 -16.90
C ILE A 193 3.74 4.04 -17.74
N SER A 194 4.97 4.55 -17.80
CA SER A 194 6.10 3.90 -18.46
C SER A 194 7.39 4.09 -17.67
N GLY A 195 8.37 3.21 -17.89
CA GLY A 195 9.69 3.29 -17.25
C GLY A 195 9.76 2.71 -15.85
N LEU A 196 8.77 1.89 -15.47
CA LEU A 196 8.80 1.11 -14.22
C LEU A 196 9.71 -0.11 -14.35
N PRO A 197 10.31 -0.59 -13.25
CA PRO A 197 10.95 -1.90 -13.25
C PRO A 197 9.91 -2.98 -13.57
N GLU A 198 10.37 -4.10 -14.12
CA GLU A 198 9.52 -5.26 -14.34
C GLU A 198 9.38 -6.05 -13.03
N TRP A 199 8.31 -5.78 -12.27
CA TRP A 199 8.04 -6.54 -11.05
C TRP A 199 7.74 -8.01 -11.37
N GLU A 200 8.23 -8.94 -10.54
CA GLU A 200 8.04 -10.38 -10.77
C GLU A 200 6.55 -10.78 -10.84
N TRP A 201 5.69 -10.08 -10.09
CA TRP A 201 4.25 -10.34 -10.08
C TRP A 201 3.53 -9.91 -11.37
N VAL A 202 4.12 -9.09 -12.24
CA VAL A 202 3.44 -8.56 -13.45
C VAL A 202 3.00 -9.69 -14.37
N LYS A 203 3.77 -10.78 -14.43
CA LYS A 203 3.48 -11.96 -15.26
C LYS A 203 2.83 -13.11 -14.48
N ALA A 204 2.42 -12.87 -13.23
CA ALA A 204 1.81 -13.88 -12.40
C ALA A 204 0.48 -14.40 -13.00
N THR A 205 0.22 -15.67 -12.78
CA THR A 205 -1.07 -16.28 -13.11
C THR A 205 -2.16 -15.67 -12.22
N PRO A 206 -3.31 -15.24 -12.77
CA PRO A 206 -4.41 -14.72 -11.96
C PRO A 206 -4.91 -15.75 -10.93
N TYR A 207 -5.05 -15.30 -9.69
CA TYR A 207 -5.70 -16.04 -8.62
C TYR A 207 -7.22 -16.00 -8.82
N MET A 208 -7.84 -17.18 -8.77
CA MET A 208 -9.29 -17.37 -8.99
C MET A 208 -10.00 -17.98 -7.78
N ASP A 209 -9.27 -18.25 -6.70
CA ASP A 209 -9.80 -18.90 -5.49
C ASP A 209 -10.35 -20.32 -5.70
N THR A 210 -9.75 -21.06 -6.64
CA THR A 210 -10.02 -22.51 -6.76
C THR A 210 -9.59 -23.25 -5.48
N PRO A 211 -10.18 -24.42 -5.15
CA PRO A 211 -9.79 -25.20 -3.97
C PRO A 211 -8.28 -25.46 -3.89
N GLU A 212 -7.64 -25.78 -5.03
CA GLU A 212 -6.21 -26.04 -5.12
C GLU A 212 -5.39 -24.78 -4.85
N GLN A 213 -5.76 -23.65 -5.46
CA GLN A 213 -5.10 -22.37 -5.22
C GLN A 213 -5.26 -21.92 -3.76
N ARG A 214 -6.44 -22.11 -3.17
CA ARG A 214 -6.69 -21.77 -1.78
C ARG A 214 -5.85 -22.62 -0.83
N GLN A 215 -5.77 -23.93 -1.08
CA GLN A 215 -4.94 -24.82 -0.28
C GLN A 215 -3.45 -24.42 -0.36
N GLN A 216 -2.95 -24.13 -1.55
CA GLN A 216 -1.57 -23.66 -1.75
C GLN A 216 -1.31 -22.30 -1.08
N LEU A 217 -2.27 -21.37 -1.13
CA LEU A 217 -2.16 -20.09 -0.44
C LEU A 217 -2.11 -20.28 1.08
N GLN A 218 -2.96 -21.15 1.63
CA GLN A 218 -2.92 -21.50 3.06
C GLN A 218 -1.59 -22.16 3.46
N GLN A 219 -1.02 -23.01 2.61
CA GLN A 219 0.29 -23.63 2.85
C GLN A 219 1.41 -22.60 2.93
N ILE A 220 1.46 -21.61 2.04
CA ILE A 220 2.50 -20.56 2.12
C ILE A 220 2.32 -19.68 3.36
N TYR A 221 1.08 -19.33 3.74
CA TYR A 221 0.82 -18.63 5.00
C TYR A 221 1.29 -19.43 6.21
N MET A 222 1.04 -20.75 6.24
CA MET A 222 1.51 -21.62 7.32
C MET A 222 3.04 -21.70 7.36
N ALA A 223 3.71 -21.73 6.21
CA ALA A 223 5.18 -21.71 6.13
C ALA A 223 5.78 -20.41 6.68
N VAL A 224 5.18 -19.25 6.36
CA VAL A 224 5.58 -17.95 6.90
C VAL A 224 5.31 -17.91 8.42
N TRP A 225 4.12 -18.33 8.84
CA TRP A 225 3.74 -18.37 10.26
C TRP A 225 4.73 -19.22 11.07
N GLN A 226 5.11 -20.39 10.56
CA GLN A 226 6.05 -21.29 11.23
C GLN A 226 7.44 -20.66 11.33
N ALA A 227 7.90 -19.98 10.28
CA ALA A 227 9.19 -19.30 10.28
C ALA A 227 9.23 -18.18 11.35
N TYR A 228 8.18 -17.39 11.50
CA TYR A 228 8.04 -16.43 12.61
C TYR A 228 7.98 -17.13 13.97
N ASN A 229 7.17 -18.18 14.11
CA ASN A 229 6.96 -18.90 15.37
C ASN A 229 8.25 -19.49 15.95
N VAL A 230 9.10 -20.07 15.10
CA VAL A 230 10.41 -20.64 15.50
C VAL A 230 11.56 -19.65 15.32
N LYS A 231 11.27 -18.40 14.93
CA LYS A 231 12.24 -17.34 14.68
C LYS A 231 13.33 -17.72 13.68
N ASP A 232 12.95 -18.45 12.62
CA ASP A 232 13.86 -18.84 11.54
C ASP A 232 14.13 -17.65 10.60
N VAL A 233 15.13 -16.87 10.97
CA VAL A 233 15.55 -15.67 10.23
C VAL A 233 15.93 -15.98 8.78
N ASN A 234 16.55 -17.13 8.52
CA ASN A 234 16.97 -17.49 7.16
C ASN A 234 15.76 -17.83 6.28
N ALA A 235 14.80 -18.59 6.82
CA ALA A 235 13.57 -18.89 6.11
C ALA A 235 12.77 -17.62 5.82
N LEU A 236 12.64 -16.70 6.79
CA LEU A 236 11.96 -15.41 6.59
C LEU A 236 12.63 -14.58 5.48
N ARG A 237 13.96 -14.47 5.50
CA ARG A 237 14.71 -13.72 4.49
C ARG A 237 14.50 -14.30 3.08
N GLU A 238 14.59 -15.63 2.93
CA GLU A 238 14.38 -16.25 1.62
C GLU A 238 12.93 -16.15 1.15
N GLN A 239 11.94 -16.27 2.04
CA GLN A 239 10.52 -16.10 1.71
C GLN A 239 10.19 -14.67 1.25
N GLN A 240 10.86 -13.66 1.82
CA GLN A 240 10.62 -12.24 1.55
C GLN A 240 11.49 -11.67 0.42
N LYS A 241 12.43 -12.44 -0.13
CA LYS A 241 13.44 -11.97 -1.09
C LYS A 241 12.91 -11.13 -2.25
N VAL A 242 11.76 -11.51 -2.82
CA VAL A 242 11.13 -10.77 -3.93
C VAL A 242 10.52 -9.46 -3.42
N ALA A 243 9.82 -9.49 -2.29
CA ALA A 243 9.27 -8.30 -1.65
C ALA A 243 10.36 -7.31 -1.20
N LEU A 244 11.46 -7.79 -0.58
CA LEU A 244 12.57 -6.96 -0.14
C LEU A 244 13.22 -6.20 -1.31
N LYS A 245 13.43 -6.87 -2.45
CA LYS A 245 13.90 -6.21 -3.68
C LYS A 245 12.94 -5.14 -4.17
N ALA A 246 11.64 -5.41 -4.13
CA ALA A 246 10.63 -4.46 -4.57
C ALA A 246 10.61 -3.21 -3.67
N TRP A 247 10.59 -3.41 -2.34
CA TRP A 247 10.66 -2.35 -1.35
C TRP A 247 11.96 -1.55 -1.46
N ALA A 248 13.13 -2.21 -1.53
CA ALA A 248 14.43 -1.55 -1.68
C ALA A 248 14.49 -0.69 -2.95
N TRP A 249 13.87 -1.14 -4.04
CA TRP A 249 13.75 -0.34 -5.24
C TRP A 249 12.89 0.90 -5.02
N ALA A 250 11.73 0.75 -4.36
CA ALA A 250 10.72 1.80 -4.22
C ALA A 250 11.02 2.83 -3.11
N THR A 251 11.80 2.47 -2.09
CA THR A 251 12.17 3.37 -0.98
C THR A 251 13.58 3.93 -1.12
N GLY A 252 14.45 3.25 -1.87
CA GLY A 252 15.88 3.58 -1.94
C GLY A 252 16.69 3.06 -0.74
N GLU A 253 16.06 2.29 0.15
CA GLU A 253 16.72 1.62 1.27
C GLU A 253 17.39 0.31 0.80
N SER A 254 18.22 -0.29 1.67
CA SER A 254 18.78 -1.61 1.42
C SER A 254 17.79 -2.71 1.80
N GLU A 255 17.85 -3.85 1.10
CA GLU A 255 17.07 -5.05 1.44
C GLU A 255 17.26 -5.45 2.91
N GLU A 256 18.48 -5.32 3.44
CA GLU A 256 18.78 -5.65 4.84
C GLU A 256 18.14 -4.67 5.84
N SER A 257 18.13 -3.36 5.55
CA SER A 257 17.47 -2.37 6.43
C SER A 257 15.97 -2.67 6.55
N ILE A 258 15.33 -2.89 5.40
CA ILE A 258 13.90 -3.23 5.33
C ILE A 258 13.63 -4.53 6.07
N PHE A 259 14.47 -5.55 5.87
CA PHE A 259 14.31 -6.84 6.53
C PHE A 259 14.43 -6.75 8.05
N ILE A 260 15.40 -5.95 8.54
CA ILE A 260 15.58 -5.71 9.97
C ILE A 260 14.33 -5.05 10.55
N GLU A 261 13.85 -3.97 9.92
CA GLU A 261 12.68 -3.22 10.40
C GLU A 261 11.40 -4.05 10.39
N GLN A 262 11.13 -4.80 9.30
CA GLN A 262 9.87 -5.52 9.12
C GLN A 262 9.78 -6.87 9.83
N SER A 263 10.92 -7.53 10.07
CA SER A 263 10.93 -8.92 10.54
C SER A 263 11.74 -9.12 11.81
N ILE A 264 12.97 -8.58 11.87
CA ILE A 264 13.87 -8.82 13.00
C ILE A 264 13.40 -8.08 14.25
N SER A 265 12.98 -6.82 14.11
CA SER A 265 12.40 -6.05 15.22
C SER A 265 11.19 -6.75 15.82
N GLU A 266 10.33 -7.32 14.98
CA GLU A 266 9.10 -8.00 15.39
C GLU A 266 9.36 -9.28 16.20
N ILE A 267 10.20 -10.19 15.69
CA ILE A 267 10.48 -11.45 16.41
C ILE A 267 11.29 -11.25 17.69
N ASN A 268 11.99 -10.12 17.82
CA ASN A 268 12.74 -9.73 19.00
C ASN A 268 11.91 -8.89 19.99
N ALA A 269 10.66 -8.58 19.64
CA ALA A 269 9.75 -7.89 20.55
C ALA A 269 9.53 -8.69 21.84
N LYS A 270 9.34 -7.96 22.93
CA LYS A 270 9.12 -8.54 24.25
C LYS A 270 7.83 -9.37 24.25
N ASN A 271 7.90 -10.56 24.85
CA ASN A 271 6.79 -11.52 24.92
C ASN A 271 6.14 -11.89 23.57
N PHE A 272 6.91 -11.77 22.47
CA PHE A 272 6.48 -12.19 21.14
C PHE A 272 5.86 -13.59 21.13
N LYS A 273 4.62 -13.68 20.64
CA LYS A 273 3.89 -14.95 20.54
C LYS A 273 2.94 -14.98 19.35
N MET A 274 3.20 -15.88 18.41
CA MET A 274 2.31 -16.13 17.27
C MET A 274 0.92 -16.60 17.73
N ILE A 275 -0.12 -16.11 17.04
CA ILE A 275 -1.50 -16.53 17.23
C ILE A 275 -1.76 -17.73 16.30
N PRO A 276 -2.25 -18.88 16.80
CA PRO A 276 -2.61 -20.01 15.94
C PRO A 276 -3.62 -19.62 14.86
N ILE A 277 -3.42 -20.10 13.64
CA ILE A 277 -4.30 -19.78 12.51
C ILE A 277 -5.57 -20.62 12.57
N ASN A 278 -6.71 -19.94 12.62
CA ASN A 278 -8.01 -20.52 12.30
C ASN A 278 -8.47 -20.01 10.93
N TRP A 279 -8.46 -20.88 9.92
CA TRP A 279 -8.74 -20.47 8.53
C TRP A 279 -10.15 -19.92 8.32
N ASN A 280 -11.11 -20.27 9.17
CA ASN A 280 -12.48 -19.76 9.09
C ASN A 280 -12.58 -18.26 9.41
N ASP A 281 -11.56 -17.68 10.03
CA ASP A 281 -11.50 -16.26 10.41
C ASP A 281 -11.08 -15.35 9.25
N TYR A 282 -10.70 -15.93 8.12
CA TYR A 282 -10.11 -15.19 7.00
C TYR A 282 -10.90 -15.36 5.71
N THR A 283 -10.99 -14.26 4.95
CA THR A 283 -11.48 -14.23 3.58
C THR A 283 -10.38 -13.76 2.64
N VAL A 284 -10.56 -13.96 1.33
CA VAL A 284 -9.57 -13.53 0.33
C VAL A 284 -9.81 -12.11 -0.15
N LYS A 285 -8.74 -11.37 -0.34
CA LYS A 285 -8.72 -10.11 -1.08
C LYS A 285 -7.88 -10.29 -2.34
N ILE A 286 -8.56 -10.26 -3.48
CA ILE A 286 -7.96 -10.36 -4.82
C ILE A 286 -7.71 -8.94 -5.35
N MET A 287 -6.49 -8.68 -5.82
CA MET A 287 -6.02 -7.34 -6.16
C MET A 287 -5.25 -7.37 -7.49
N ASN A 288 -5.04 -6.18 -8.07
CA ASN A 288 -4.22 -6.00 -9.27
C ASN A 288 -4.59 -6.97 -10.42
N ARG A 289 -5.89 -7.00 -10.76
CA ARG A 289 -6.47 -7.87 -11.80
C ARG A 289 -6.20 -9.37 -11.57
N GLY A 290 -6.18 -9.79 -10.31
CA GLY A 290 -5.97 -11.19 -9.92
C GLY A 290 -4.51 -11.58 -9.72
N ARG A 291 -3.55 -10.72 -10.04
CA ARG A 291 -2.12 -11.05 -9.95
C ARG A 291 -1.58 -10.98 -8.53
N MET A 292 -2.29 -10.28 -7.64
CA MET A 292 -1.97 -10.18 -6.22
C MET A 292 -3.12 -10.70 -5.38
N VAL A 293 -2.79 -11.38 -4.28
CA VAL A 293 -3.76 -11.94 -3.36
C VAL A 293 -3.24 -11.88 -1.93
N ARG A 294 -4.15 -11.67 -0.98
CA ARG A 294 -3.87 -11.87 0.45
C ARG A 294 -5.10 -12.38 1.18
N LEU A 295 -4.91 -12.99 2.34
CA LEU A 295 -5.98 -13.31 3.29
C LEU A 295 -6.13 -12.16 4.29
N VAL A 296 -7.37 -11.74 4.52
CA VAL A 296 -7.73 -10.68 5.47
C VAL A 296 -8.70 -11.24 6.51
N ASN A 297 -8.55 -10.83 7.75
CA ASN A 297 -9.42 -11.24 8.84
C ASN A 297 -10.81 -10.64 8.67
N LYS A 298 -11.86 -11.44 8.86
CA LYS A 298 -13.26 -11.01 8.66
C LYS A 298 -13.73 -9.95 9.64
N SER A 299 -13.09 -9.82 10.82
CA SER A 299 -13.43 -8.79 11.82
C SER A 299 -12.61 -7.50 11.70
N ASP A 300 -11.43 -7.54 11.07
CA ASP A 300 -10.59 -6.37 10.79
C ASP A 300 -9.74 -6.65 9.55
N LEU A 301 -10.12 -6.06 8.41
CA LEU A 301 -9.57 -6.38 7.09
C LEU A 301 -8.09 -5.99 6.90
N ARG A 302 -7.48 -5.38 7.93
CA ARG A 302 -6.05 -5.06 7.99
C ARG A 302 -5.23 -6.21 8.55
N ASN A 303 -5.85 -7.10 9.32
CA ASN A 303 -5.17 -8.22 9.96
C ASN A 303 -5.08 -9.40 9.00
N SER A 304 -3.97 -10.13 9.09
CA SER A 304 -3.70 -11.33 8.29
C SER A 304 -3.52 -12.57 9.17
N PRO A 305 -3.47 -13.78 8.58
CA PRO A 305 -3.11 -15.00 9.30
C PRO A 305 -1.77 -14.93 10.04
N ILE A 306 -0.85 -14.04 9.63
CA ILE A 306 0.42 -13.78 10.31
C ILE A 306 0.19 -12.70 11.37
N SER A 307 -0.46 -13.08 12.47
CA SER A 307 -0.72 -12.21 13.62
C SER A 307 -0.08 -12.77 14.89
N TYR A 308 0.32 -11.88 15.79
CA TYR A 308 1.04 -12.21 17.02
C TYR A 308 0.73 -11.20 18.12
N TYR A 309 1.05 -11.59 19.34
CA TYR A 309 1.02 -10.71 20.49
C TYR A 309 2.44 -10.28 20.87
N VAL A 310 2.58 -9.03 21.31
CA VAL A 310 3.79 -8.45 21.89
C VAL A 310 3.42 -7.62 23.13
N ASP A 311 4.38 -7.31 23.98
CA ASP A 311 4.21 -6.20 24.93
C ASP A 311 4.57 -4.88 24.22
N ASP A 312 3.79 -3.83 24.44
CA ASP A 312 4.16 -2.47 24.07
C ASP A 312 5.20 -1.88 25.06
N GLU A 313 5.55 -0.60 24.87
CA GLU A 313 6.54 0.09 25.70
C GLU A 313 6.11 0.21 27.17
N ASP A 314 4.80 0.27 27.44
CA ASP A 314 4.21 0.37 28.77
C ASP A 314 4.01 -1.02 29.43
N GLY A 315 4.23 -2.10 28.67
CA GLY A 315 4.09 -3.49 29.11
C GLY A 315 2.68 -4.04 28.93
N ASP A 316 1.80 -3.32 28.24
CA ASP A 316 0.47 -3.78 27.85
C ASP A 316 0.56 -4.70 26.63
N LYS A 317 -0.37 -5.65 26.55
CA LYS A 317 -0.35 -6.65 25.49
C LYS A 317 -1.01 -6.10 24.23
N ASP A 318 -0.23 -6.04 23.15
CA ASP A 318 -0.66 -5.55 21.85
C ASP A 318 -0.82 -6.68 20.82
N LEU A 319 -1.79 -6.50 19.90
CA LEU A 319 -1.97 -7.36 18.73
C LEU A 319 -1.34 -6.71 17.52
N ALA A 320 -0.33 -7.37 16.98
CA ALA A 320 0.37 -6.97 15.77
C ALA A 320 0.16 -8.00 14.65
N THR A 321 0.42 -7.58 13.42
CA THR A 321 0.21 -8.42 12.23
C THR A 321 1.12 -7.98 11.11
N ILE A 322 1.61 -8.97 10.37
CA ILE A 322 2.27 -8.77 9.09
C ILE A 322 1.27 -9.14 8.02
N ALA A 323 1.08 -8.29 7.01
CA ALA A 323 0.04 -8.47 5.99
C ALA A 323 0.64 -8.70 4.60
N PRO A 324 1.32 -9.85 4.37
CA PRO A 324 2.03 -10.10 3.13
C PRO A 324 1.06 -10.19 1.95
N ILE A 325 1.50 -9.72 0.78
CA ILE A 325 0.78 -9.90 -0.49
C ILE A 325 1.52 -10.94 -1.32
N PHE A 326 0.78 -11.91 -1.83
CA PHE A 326 1.32 -13.01 -2.63
C PHE A 326 0.90 -12.91 -4.10
N SER A 327 1.71 -13.53 -4.95
CA SER A 327 1.40 -13.76 -6.37
C SER A 327 1.67 -15.21 -6.75
N LEU A 328 0.86 -15.76 -7.66
CA LEU A 328 1.07 -17.11 -8.21
C LEU A 328 2.06 -17.05 -9.37
N ILE A 329 3.33 -17.29 -9.08
CA ILE A 329 4.45 -17.22 -10.03
C ILE A 329 4.97 -18.63 -10.27
N ASN A 330 4.99 -19.07 -11.54
CA ASN A 330 5.47 -20.41 -11.93
C ASN A 330 4.82 -21.55 -11.11
N GLY A 331 3.51 -21.42 -10.83
CA GLY A 331 2.73 -22.42 -10.09
C GLY A 331 2.97 -22.44 -8.57
N ARG A 332 3.64 -21.43 -8.00
CA ARG A 332 3.86 -21.30 -6.55
C ARG A 332 3.51 -19.90 -6.07
N PHE A 333 3.05 -19.79 -4.82
CA PHE A 333 2.87 -18.48 -4.19
C PHE A 333 4.20 -17.92 -3.71
N VAL A 334 4.46 -16.67 -4.11
CA VAL A 334 5.65 -15.90 -3.75
C VAL A 334 5.19 -14.63 -3.06
N GLN A 335 5.81 -14.25 -1.93
CA GLN A 335 5.54 -12.97 -1.29
C GLN A 335 6.18 -11.86 -2.13
N VAL A 336 5.35 -10.93 -2.61
CA VAL A 336 5.78 -9.90 -3.56
C VAL A 336 5.77 -8.49 -2.98
N ILE A 337 5.02 -8.26 -1.89
CA ILE A 337 4.96 -6.99 -1.13
C ILE A 337 4.79 -7.29 0.36
#